data_AF-A0A2P5K2H6-F1
#
_entry.id   AF-A0A2P5K2H6-F1
#
_cell.length_a   1.000
_cell.length_b   1.000
_cell.length_c   1.000
_cell.angle_alpha   90.00
_cell.angle_beta   90.00
_cell.angle_gamma   90.00
#
_symmetry.space_group_name_H-M   'P 1'
#
loop_
_entity.id
_entity.type
_entity.pdbx_description
1 polymer ?
#
loop_
_entity_poly.entity_id
_entity_poly.type
_entity_poly.pdbx_seq_one_letter_code
_entity_poly.pdbx_strand_id
1 'polypeptide(L)'
;MTEGNVSKIMRGGRARWRIENETSNTLKNQGYQFEHNFGHGKKNLSVVFAMLMMLAFLVDQVQQLACRLFQAVWAKLGSKRSLWEQMRALFFGYRFDSMEDIFKALLYGFKRERLVILED
;
A
#
# COMPACT_ATOMS: atom_id res chain seq x y z
N MET A 1 3.64 13.70 -34.67
CA MET A 1 4.54 13.63 -33.49
C MET A 1 5.82 14.37 -33.86
N THR A 2 6.33 15.21 -32.97
CA THR A 2 7.59 15.95 -33.12
C THR A 2 8.60 15.39 -32.12
N GLU A 3 9.91 15.47 -32.37
CA GLU A 3 10.93 14.90 -31.46
C GLU A 3 10.72 15.27 -29.98
N GLY A 4 10.26 16.49 -29.70
CA GLY A 4 9.99 16.98 -28.35
C GLY A 4 8.78 16.34 -27.65
N ASN A 5 7.81 15.77 -28.37
CA ASN A 5 6.60 15.16 -27.77
C ASN A 5 6.59 13.63 -27.78
N VAL A 6 7.43 12.99 -28.61
CA VAL A 6 7.55 11.53 -28.70
C VAL A 6 7.90 10.90 -27.34
N SER A 7 8.89 11.45 -26.64
CA SER A 7 9.31 10.93 -25.32
C SER A 7 8.20 11.03 -24.26
N LYS A 8 7.44 12.13 -24.26
CA LYS A 8 6.30 12.31 -23.33
C LYS A 8 5.17 11.32 -23.63
N ILE A 9 4.84 11.13 -24.90
CA ILE A 9 3.80 10.19 -25.35
C ILE A 9 4.20 8.75 -25.01
N MET A 10 5.46 8.38 -25.24
CA MET A 10 5.99 7.05 -24.91
C MET A 10 5.93 6.76 -23.41
N ARG A 11 6.33 7.72 -22.57
CA ARG A 11 6.20 7.62 -21.11
C ARG A 11 4.74 7.49 -20.66
N GLY A 12 3.83 8.27 -21.25
CA GLY A 12 2.40 8.17 -20.99
C GLY A 12 1.82 6.80 -21.35
N GLY A 13 2.18 6.26 -22.52
CA GLY A 13 1.77 4.92 -22.95
C GLY A 13 2.27 3.81 -22.02
N ARG A 14 3.53 3.88 -21.58
CA ARG A 14 4.13 2.95 -20.61
C ARG A 14 3.43 3.00 -19.25
N ALA A 15 3.14 4.20 -18.75
CA ALA A 15 2.42 4.38 -17.49
C ALA A 15 1.00 3.81 -17.59
N ARG A 16 0.28 4.09 -18.69
CA ARG A 16 -1.07 3.58 -18.93
C ARG A 16 -1.09 2.05 -18.99
N TRP A 17 -0.17 1.45 -19.75
CA TRP A 17 -0.03 -0.01 -19.84
C TRP A 17 0.23 -0.64 -18.46
N ARG A 18 1.08 -0.01 -17.65
CA ARG A 18 1.38 -0.51 -16.30
C ARG A 18 0.17 -0.46 -15.36
N ILE A 19 -0.58 0.64 -15.39
CA ILE A 19 -1.83 0.80 -14.61
C ILE A 19 -2.85 -0.28 -15.00
N GLU A 20 -2.98 -0.54 -16.29
CA GLU A 20 -3.92 -1.52 -16.82
C GLU A 20 -3.51 -2.97 -16.46
N ASN A 21 -2.25 -3.33 -16.69
CA ASN A 21 -1.76 -4.70 -16.50
C ASN A 21 -1.40 -5.07 -15.06
N GLU A 22 -0.97 -4.11 -14.22
CA GLU A 22 -0.71 -4.39 -12.81
C GLU A 22 -1.97 -4.06 -12.00
N THR A 23 -2.33 -2.78 -11.87
CA THR A 23 -3.41 -2.36 -10.96
C THR A 23 -4.77 -2.90 -11.41
N SER A 24 -5.21 -2.64 -12.64
CA SER A 24 -6.56 -3.06 -13.07
C SER A 24 -6.71 -4.58 -13.14
N ASN A 25 -5.66 -5.31 -13.51
CA ASN A 25 -5.67 -6.76 -13.51
C ASN A 25 -5.74 -7.33 -12.08
N THR A 26 -4.99 -6.78 -11.12
CA THR A 26 -5.10 -7.17 -9.70
C THR A 26 -6.50 -6.89 -9.15
N LEU A 27 -7.10 -5.75 -9.51
CA LEU A 27 -8.47 -5.40 -9.08
C LEU A 27 -9.54 -6.33 -9.65
N LYS A 28 -9.36 -6.83 -10.87
CA LYS A 28 -10.30 -7.76 -11.50
C LYS A 28 -10.09 -9.21 -11.04
N ASN A 29 -8.84 -9.65 -10.99
CA ASN A 29 -8.50 -11.08 -10.97
C ASN A 29 -7.78 -11.56 -9.69
N GLN A 30 -7.26 -10.67 -8.83
CA GLN A 30 -6.51 -11.04 -7.62
C GLN A 30 -7.21 -10.66 -6.31
N GLY A 31 -8.51 -10.95 -6.22
CA GLY A 31 -9.22 -11.02 -4.92
C GLY A 31 -10.20 -9.88 -4.61
N TYR A 32 -10.35 -8.87 -5.48
CA TYR A 32 -11.38 -7.84 -5.30
C TYR A 32 -12.68 -8.10 -6.07
N GLN A 33 -12.69 -9.08 -7.00
CA GLN A 33 -13.88 -9.62 -7.67
C GLN A 33 -14.83 -8.55 -8.22
N PHE A 34 -14.31 -7.43 -8.73
CA PHE A 34 -15.14 -6.34 -9.28
C PHE A 34 -16.00 -6.75 -10.49
N GLU A 35 -15.64 -7.82 -11.19
CA GLU A 35 -16.47 -8.39 -12.27
C GLU A 35 -17.64 -9.23 -11.74
N HIS A 36 -17.52 -9.78 -10.53
CA HIS A 36 -18.60 -10.50 -9.87
C HIS A 36 -19.41 -9.52 -9.03
N ASN A 37 -20.50 -9.00 -9.61
CA ASN A 37 -21.61 -8.54 -8.80
C ASN A 37 -22.13 -9.76 -8.03
N PHE A 38 -21.76 -9.89 -6.75
CA PHE A 38 -22.20 -10.95 -5.84
C PHE A 38 -23.70 -10.90 -5.59
N GLY A 39 -24.50 -11.23 -6.61
CA GLY A 39 -25.95 -11.41 -6.53
C GLY A 39 -26.65 -10.35 -5.67
N HIS A 40 -26.53 -9.07 -6.00
CA HIS A 40 -27.13 -8.05 -5.13
C HIS A 40 -28.53 -7.65 -5.57
N GLY A 41 -29.50 -8.10 -4.78
CA GLY A 41 -30.70 -7.31 -4.44
C GLY A 41 -30.39 -6.01 -3.66
N LYS A 42 -29.25 -5.34 -3.89
CA LYS A 42 -28.93 -4.01 -3.33
C LYS A 42 -28.15 -3.18 -4.35
N LYS A 43 -28.83 -2.25 -5.00
CA LYS A 43 -28.23 -1.27 -5.92
C LYS A 43 -27.04 -0.57 -5.24
N ASN A 44 -25.92 -0.44 -5.96
CA ASN A 44 -24.72 0.38 -5.64
C ASN A 44 -23.62 -0.21 -4.73
N LEU A 45 -23.71 -1.44 -4.20
CA LEU A 45 -22.68 -1.94 -3.28
C LEU A 45 -21.28 -2.07 -3.92
N SER A 46 -21.20 -2.58 -5.16
CA SER A 46 -19.94 -2.69 -5.90
C SER A 46 -19.31 -1.32 -6.18
N VAL A 47 -20.12 -0.30 -6.45
CA VAL A 47 -19.66 1.09 -6.65
C VAL A 47 -19.11 1.66 -5.33
N VAL A 48 -19.77 1.40 -4.20
CA VAL A 48 -19.27 1.84 -2.88
C VAL A 48 -17.92 1.21 -2.56
N PHE A 49 -17.73 -0.09 -2.81
CA PHE A 49 -16.43 -0.74 -2.62
C PHE A 49 -15.35 -0.18 -3.56
N ALA A 50 -15.69 0.14 -4.81
CA ALA A 50 -14.77 0.82 -5.73
C ALA A 50 -14.32 2.17 -5.18
N MET A 51 -15.25 2.98 -4.66
CA MET A 51 -14.94 4.28 -4.08
C MET A 51 -14.08 4.17 -2.81
N LEU A 52 -14.38 3.23 -1.92
CA LEU A 52 -13.59 2.99 -0.70
C LEU A 52 -12.16 2.56 -1.02
N MET A 53 -11.98 1.76 -2.06
CA MET A 53 -10.65 1.37 -2.52
C MET A 53 -9.87 2.55 -3.11
N MET A 54 -10.51 3.35 -3.98
CA MET A 54 -9.87 4.54 -4.52
C MET A 54 -9.49 5.53 -3.41
N LEU A 55 -10.33 5.64 -2.38
CA LEU A 55 -10.02 6.41 -1.18
C LEU A 55 -8.82 5.84 -0.42
N ALA A 56 -8.76 4.53 -0.20
CA ALA A 56 -7.63 3.88 0.47
C ALA A 56 -6.31 4.12 -0.28
N PHE A 57 -6.32 4.01 -1.61
CA PHE A 57 -5.15 4.33 -2.43
C PHE A 57 -4.76 5.81 -2.33
N LEU A 58 -5.74 6.72 -2.36
CA LEU A 58 -5.46 8.15 -2.22
C LEU A 58 -4.80 8.45 -0.87
N VAL A 59 -5.33 7.90 0.22
CA VAL A 59 -4.76 8.06 1.57
C VAL A 59 -3.33 7.52 1.62
N ASP A 60 -3.07 6.34 1.05
CA ASP A 60 -1.72 5.77 0.97
C ASP A 60 -0.74 6.67 0.20
N GLN A 61 -1.16 7.21 -0.96
CA GLN A 61 -0.32 8.14 -1.72
C GLN A 61 -0.07 9.46 -0.98
N VAL A 62 -1.08 10.01 -0.31
CA VAL A 62 -0.95 11.22 0.51
C VAL A 62 0.03 10.99 1.66
N GLN A 63 -0.07 9.85 2.35
CA GLN A 63 0.87 9.49 3.42
C GLN A 63 2.30 9.39 2.88
N GLN A 64 2.50 8.75 1.73
CA GLN A 64 3.82 8.62 1.11
C GLN A 64 4.43 9.97 0.70
N LEU A 65 3.61 10.94 0.32
CA LEU A 65 4.07 12.28 -0.08
C LEU A 65 4.29 13.23 1.12
N ALA A 66 3.41 13.17 2.13
CA ALA A 66 3.42 14.14 3.23
C ALA A 66 4.24 13.68 4.44
N CYS A 67 4.35 12.37 4.68
CA CYS A 67 4.96 11.83 5.89
C CYS A 67 6.48 11.66 5.73
N ARG A 68 7.24 12.63 6.27
CA ARG A 68 8.72 12.58 6.27
C ARG A 68 9.27 11.35 6.99
N LEU A 69 8.61 10.93 8.07
CA LEU A 69 9.02 9.75 8.83
C LEU A 69 8.88 8.47 7.99
N PHE A 70 7.76 8.32 7.27
CA PHE A 70 7.56 7.21 6.33
C PHE A 70 8.61 7.23 5.23
N GLN A 71 8.90 8.39 4.64
CA GLN A 71 9.92 8.54 3.60
C GLN A 71 11.32 8.16 4.11
N ALA A 72 11.68 8.56 5.33
CA ALA A 72 12.96 8.21 5.95
C ALA A 72 13.08 6.69 6.18
N VAL A 73 12.03 6.05 6.69
CA VAL A 73 11.98 4.59 6.85
C VAL A 73 12.10 3.89 5.50
N TRP A 74 11.39 4.38 4.48
CA TRP A 74 11.45 3.81 3.14
C TRP A 74 12.86 3.95 2.54
N ALA A 75 13.51 5.10 2.69
CA ALA A 75 14.90 5.29 2.27
C ALA A 75 15.85 4.32 2.96
N LYS A 76 15.67 4.08 4.27
CA LYS A 76 16.47 3.13 5.05
C LYS A 76 16.26 1.67 4.61
N LEU A 77 15.03 1.27 4.31
CA LEU A 77 14.67 -0.11 3.97
C LEU A 77 14.79 -0.45 2.47
N GLY A 78 14.96 0.56 1.61
CA GLY A 78 15.21 0.41 0.17
C GLY A 78 14.00 0.01 -0.67
N SER A 79 12.96 -0.62 -0.09
CA SER A 79 11.74 -1.00 -0.82
C SER A 79 10.47 -0.83 0.00
N LYS A 80 9.37 -0.47 -0.68
CA LYS A 80 8.03 -0.40 -0.05
C LYS A 80 7.58 -1.75 0.48
N ARG A 81 7.91 -2.84 -0.24
CA ARG A 81 7.58 -4.20 0.19
C ARG A 81 8.20 -4.51 1.56
N SER A 82 9.50 -4.25 1.73
CA SER A 82 10.18 -4.47 3.02
C SER A 82 9.60 -3.57 4.11
N LEU A 83 9.29 -2.30 3.81
CA LEU A 83 8.64 -1.40 4.78
C LEU A 83 7.31 -1.98 5.28
N TRP A 84 6.42 -2.38 4.37
CA TRP A 84 5.11 -2.91 4.74
C TRP A 84 5.19 -4.27 5.45
N GLU A 85 6.12 -5.14 5.05
CA GLU A 85 6.37 -6.41 5.73
C GLU A 85 6.85 -6.19 7.17
N GLN A 86 7.85 -5.32 7.38
CA GLN A 86 8.38 -5.05 8.72
C GLN A 86 7.41 -4.26 9.59
N MET A 87 6.70 -3.27 9.04
CA MET A 87 5.67 -2.54 9.77
C MET A 87 4.57 -3.49 10.27
N ARG A 88 4.09 -4.42 9.43
CA ARG A 88 3.10 -5.43 9.84
C ARG A 88 3.67 -6.38 10.89
N ALA A 89 4.91 -6.84 10.75
CA ALA A 89 5.54 -7.72 11.73
C ALA A 89 5.61 -7.06 13.12
N LEU A 90 5.95 -5.77 13.19
CA LEU A 90 5.94 -5.03 14.45
C LEU A 90 4.52 -4.84 14.99
N PHE A 91 3.58 -4.43 14.12
CA PHE A 91 2.19 -4.19 14.50
C PHE A 91 1.53 -5.42 15.12
N PHE A 92 1.79 -6.62 14.58
CA PHE A 92 1.25 -7.86 15.13
C PHE A 92 2.07 -8.43 16.30
N GLY A 93 3.37 -8.15 16.34
CA GLY A 93 4.27 -8.73 17.35
C GLY A 93 4.37 -7.93 18.66
N TYR A 94 4.03 -6.64 18.64
CA TYR A 94 4.20 -5.74 19.78
C TYR A 94 3.03 -4.79 19.93
N ARG A 95 2.79 -4.38 21.18
CA ARG A 95 1.85 -3.30 21.49
C ARG A 95 2.56 -1.95 21.33
N PHE A 96 1.98 -1.07 20.53
CA PHE A 96 2.41 0.31 20.37
C PHE A 96 1.27 1.26 20.73
N ASP A 97 1.62 2.42 21.28
CA ASP A 97 0.64 3.47 21.59
C ASP A 97 0.27 4.29 20.35
N SER A 98 1.13 4.29 19.33
CA SER A 98 0.88 4.98 18.06
C SER A 98 1.54 4.28 16.85
N MET A 99 1.02 4.57 15.65
CA MET A 99 1.67 4.17 14.39
C MET A 99 3.01 4.88 14.18
N GLU A 100 3.18 6.08 14.75
CA GLU A 100 4.44 6.83 14.68
C GLU A 100 5.57 6.05 15.36
N ASP A 101 5.28 5.39 16.50
CA ASP A 101 6.26 4.61 17.25
C ASP A 101 6.75 3.40 16.47
N ILE A 102 5.89 2.79 15.66
CA ILE A 102 6.29 1.71 14.73
C ILE A 102 7.33 2.23 13.74
N PHE A 103 7.06 3.38 13.12
CA PHE A 103 8.00 3.96 12.17
C PHE A 103 9.29 4.45 12.82
N LYS A 104 9.23 5.01 14.04
CA LYS A 104 10.42 5.35 14.84
C LYS A 104 11.25 4.10 15.17
N ALA A 105 10.61 3.00 15.56
CA ALA A 105 11.28 1.74 15.82
C ALA A 105 11.99 1.20 14.57
N LEU A 106 11.37 1.31 13.39
CA LEU A 106 12.01 0.94 12.12
C LEU A 106 13.18 1.88 11.76
N LEU A 107 13.01 3.19 11.96
CA LEU A 107 14.01 4.19 11.59
C LEU A 107 15.22 4.19 12.53
N TYR A 108 15.02 4.18 13.84
CA TYR A 108 16.07 4.31 14.85
C TYR A 108 16.51 2.96 15.44
N GLY A 109 15.73 1.91 15.23
CA GLY A 109 15.93 0.62 15.87
C GLY A 109 15.19 0.52 17.22
N PHE A 110 15.13 -0.69 17.76
CA PHE A 110 14.49 -0.98 19.04
C PHE A 110 15.14 -2.21 19.67
N LYS A 111 15.02 -2.33 20.99
CA LYS A 111 15.48 -3.51 21.73
C LYS A 111 14.33 -4.51 21.85
N ARG A 112 14.65 -5.79 21.69
CA ARG A 112 13.69 -6.89 21.87
C ARG A 112 14.02 -7.60 23.16
N GLU A 113 13.05 -7.69 24.06
CA GLU A 113 13.17 -8.55 25.23
C GLU A 113 12.96 -10.02 24.82
N ARG A 114 13.49 -10.93 25.64
CA ARG A 114 13.33 -12.36 25.42
C ARG A 114 11.85 -12.71 25.54
N LEU A 115 11.33 -13.47 24.58
CA LEU A 115 9.98 -14.01 24.65
C LEU A 115 9.85 -14.89 25.90
N VAL A 116 8.85 -14.59 26.72
CA VAL A 116 8.42 -15.50 27.79
C VAL A 116 7.49 -16.51 27.14
N ILE A 117 7.97 -17.75 27.01
CA ILE A 117 7.15 -18.86 26.55
C ILE A 117 6.32 -19.29 27.74
N LEU A 118 4.99 -19.20 27.62
CA LEU A 118 4.09 -19.75 28.61
C LEU A 118 4.04 -21.27 28.38
N GLU A 119 4.39 -22.03 29.41
CA GLU A 119 4.16 -23.47 29.47
C GLU A 119 2.80 -23.66 30.16
N ASP A 120 1.83 -24.24 29.46
CA ASP A 120 0.54 -24.65 30.03
C ASP A 120 0.72 -25.86 30.97
#